data_AF-X1IAD7-F1
#
_entry.id   AF-X1IAD7-F1
#
_cell.length_a   1.000
_cell.length_b   1.000
_cell.length_c   1.000
_cell.angle_alpha   90.00
_cell.angle_beta   90.00
_cell.angle_gamma   90.00
#
_symmetry.space_group_name_H-M   'P 1'
#
loop_
_entity.id
_entity.type
_entity.pdbx_description
1 polymer ?
#
loop_
_entity_poly.entity_id
_entity_poly.type
_entity_poly.pdbx_seq_one_letter_code
_entity_poly.pdbx_strand_id
1 'polypeptide(L)'
;LFFIPAVTMGLIAREKSSGTMELLVTLPLEDWEVVVGKYLAAVALIAVGLLYTLFHFITLTFVGTNIDLGAIFTGYLGLLLAAGVYAAAGIFCSAVTGNQITAFILGFLIVFVFFMMDKVLFFIPGFLAGTVQYVSVGYHLSNISRGVIDSRNLVYFLTVIAVFLILAVRVLEIRKWR
;
A
#
# COMPACT_ATOMS: atom_id res chain seq x y z
N LEU A 1 -0.04 4.42 8.49
CA LEU A 1 0.28 3.28 7.61
C LEU A 1 -0.52 2.00 7.98
N PHE A 2 -0.51 1.54 9.24
CA PHE A 2 -1.27 0.32 9.65
C PHE A 2 -2.79 0.36 9.45
N PHE A 3 -3.39 1.54 9.37
CA PHE A 3 -4.82 1.70 9.11
C PHE A 3 -5.20 1.62 7.63
N ILE A 4 -4.24 1.53 6.71
CA ILE A 4 -4.53 1.47 5.27
C ILE A 4 -5.41 0.26 4.90
N PRO A 5 -5.18 -0.95 5.45
CA PRO A 5 -6.10 -2.07 5.29
C PRO A 5 -7.55 -1.74 5.65
N ALA A 6 -7.81 -0.87 6.64
CA ALA A 6 -9.17 -0.46 7.00
C ALA A 6 -9.81 0.44 5.93
N VAL A 7 -9.01 1.23 5.22
CA VAL A 7 -9.48 2.05 4.09
C VAL A 7 -9.85 1.15 2.90
N THR A 8 -9.07 0.10 2.65
CA THR A 8 -9.24 -0.77 1.48
C THR A 8 -10.16 -1.97 1.72
N MET A 9 -10.44 -2.35 2.97
CA MET A 9 -11.16 -3.58 3.32
C MET A 9 -12.51 -3.70 2.61
N GLY A 10 -13.21 -2.57 2.42
CA GLY A 10 -14.56 -2.53 1.86
C GLY A 10 -14.61 -2.32 0.35
N LEU A 11 -13.48 -2.07 -0.32
CA LEU A 11 -13.50 -1.66 -1.73
C LEU A 11 -14.07 -2.74 -2.64
N ILE A 12 -13.75 -4.01 -2.42
CA ILE A 12 -14.25 -5.14 -3.22
C ILE A 12 -15.13 -6.06 -2.37
N ALA A 13 -14.73 -6.35 -1.13
CA ALA A 13 -15.46 -7.26 -0.24
C ALA A 13 -16.91 -6.80 0.02
N ARG A 14 -17.15 -5.48 0.08
CA ARG A 14 -18.52 -4.95 0.27
C ARG A 14 -19.40 -5.30 -0.92
N GLU A 15 -18.90 -5.08 -2.14
CA GLU A 15 -19.65 -5.35 -3.37
C GLU A 15 -19.93 -6.85 -3.55
N LYS A 16 -19.01 -7.70 -3.08
CA LYS A 16 -19.24 -9.14 -3.01
C LYS A 16 -20.34 -9.48 -2.01
N SER A 17 -20.32 -8.89 -0.82
CA SER A 17 -21.35 -9.14 0.20
C SER A 17 -22.73 -8.60 -0.16
N SER A 18 -22.81 -7.49 -0.90
CA SER A 18 -24.07 -6.84 -1.27
C SER A 18 -24.65 -7.32 -2.61
N GLY A 19 -23.99 -8.25 -3.31
CA GLY A 19 -24.40 -8.74 -4.63
C GLY A 19 -24.22 -7.74 -5.77
N THR A 20 -23.84 -6.49 -5.49
CA THR A 20 -23.65 -5.43 -6.50
C THR A 20 -22.48 -5.70 -7.45
N MET A 21 -21.60 -6.64 -7.11
CA MET A 21 -20.56 -7.08 -8.01
C MET A 21 -21.10 -7.72 -9.30
N GLU A 22 -22.30 -8.31 -9.29
CA GLU A 22 -22.92 -8.85 -10.52
C GLU A 22 -23.29 -7.72 -11.49
N LEU A 23 -23.78 -6.59 -10.97
CA LEU A 23 -24.05 -5.39 -11.77
C LEU A 23 -22.77 -4.85 -12.41
N LEU A 24 -21.65 -4.84 -11.68
CA LEU A 24 -20.36 -4.40 -12.23
C LEU A 24 -19.89 -5.27 -13.40
N VAL A 25 -20.12 -6.59 -13.34
CA VAL A 25 -19.73 -7.51 -14.43
C VAL A 25 -20.62 -7.37 -15.66
N THR A 26 -21.84 -6.82 -15.52
CA THR A 26 -22.70 -6.53 -16.69
C THR A 26 -22.30 -5.25 -17.44
N LEU A 27 -21.48 -4.39 -16.82
CA LEU A 27 -20.94 -3.21 -17.48
C LEU A 27 -19.79 -3.62 -18.42
N PRO A 28 -19.54 -2.87 -19.52
CA PRO A 28 -18.43 -3.11 -20.43
C PRO A 28 -17.10 -2.62 -19.81
N LEU A 29 -16.75 -3.14 -18.64
CA LEU A 29 -15.54 -2.80 -17.89
C LEU A 29 -14.68 -4.05 -17.73
N GLU A 30 -13.38 -3.89 -17.92
CA GLU A 30 -12.41 -4.96 -17.68
C GLU A 30 -12.07 -5.05 -16.19
N ASP A 31 -11.78 -6.27 -15.68
CA ASP A 31 -11.54 -6.48 -14.24
C ASP A 31 -10.35 -5.66 -13.72
N TRP A 32 -9.34 -5.43 -14.57
CA TRP A 32 -8.18 -4.60 -14.20
C TRP A 32 -8.55 -3.13 -14.06
N GLU A 33 -9.50 -2.60 -14.83
CA GLU A 33 -9.98 -1.22 -14.72
C GLU A 33 -10.67 -1.01 -13.37
N VAL A 34 -11.48 -1.98 -12.95
CA VAL A 34 -12.15 -1.96 -11.64
C VAL A 34 -11.13 -1.96 -10.50
N VAL A 35 -10.12 -2.83 -10.57
CA VAL A 35 -9.08 -2.94 -9.53
C VAL A 35 -8.21 -1.69 -9.48
N VAL A 36 -7.72 -1.21 -10.63
CA VAL A 36 -6.87 -0.01 -10.70
C VAL A 36 -7.64 1.23 -10.30
N GLY A 37 -8.91 1.38 -10.71
CA GLY A 37 -9.76 2.49 -10.30
C GLY A 37 -9.96 2.55 -8.79
N LYS A 38 -10.25 1.41 -8.15
CA LYS A 38 -10.36 1.31 -6.68
C LYS A 38 -9.03 1.58 -5.98
N TYR A 39 -7.92 1.14 -6.55
CA TYR A 39 -6.58 1.43 -6.06
C TYR A 39 -6.27 2.93 -6.10
N LEU A 40 -6.51 3.59 -7.23
CA LEU A 40 -6.30 5.03 -7.36
C LEU A 40 -7.21 5.83 -6.42
N ALA A 41 -8.46 5.40 -6.22
CA ALA A 41 -9.35 6.02 -5.25
C ALA A 41 -8.81 5.91 -3.81
N ALA A 42 -8.27 4.75 -3.43
CA ALA A 42 -7.65 4.54 -2.11
C ALA A 42 -6.40 5.39 -1.94
N VAL A 43 -5.51 5.41 -2.93
CA VAL A 43 -4.28 6.21 -2.92
C VAL A 43 -4.61 7.71 -2.89
N ALA A 44 -5.61 8.17 -3.63
CA ALA A 44 -6.06 9.56 -3.61
C ALA A 44 -6.58 9.96 -2.22
N LEU A 45 -7.39 9.11 -1.58
CA LEU A 45 -7.86 9.35 -0.22
C LEU A 45 -6.70 9.43 0.78
N ILE A 46 -5.71 8.55 0.65
CA ILE A 46 -4.50 8.59 1.47
C ILE A 46 -3.68 9.86 1.19
N ALA A 47 -3.54 10.26 -0.07
CA ALA A 47 -2.83 11.46 -0.46
C ALA A 47 -3.48 12.72 0.16
N VAL A 48 -4.82 12.80 0.17
CA VAL A 48 -5.55 13.86 0.88
C VAL A 48 -5.25 13.84 2.38
N GLY A 49 -5.19 12.65 3.00
CA GLY A 49 -4.78 12.51 4.40
C GLY A 49 -3.35 13.01 4.66
N LEU A 50 -2.42 12.72 3.76
CA LEU A 50 -1.05 13.22 3.83
C LEU A 50 -0.98 14.74 3.59
N LEU A 51 -1.79 15.29 2.69
CA LEU A 51 -1.89 16.74 2.48
C LEU A 51 -2.31 17.46 3.76
N TYR A 52 -3.23 16.89 4.54
CA TYR A 52 -3.62 17.49 5.82
C TYR A 52 -2.45 17.57 6.81
N THR A 53 -1.50 16.62 6.74
CA THR A 53 -0.31 16.66 7.59
C THR A 53 0.69 17.74 7.20
N LEU A 54 0.56 18.40 6.04
CA LEU A 54 1.39 19.55 5.66
C LEU A 54 1.27 20.73 6.62
N PHE A 55 0.22 20.80 7.44
CA PHE A 55 0.20 21.78 8.54
C PHE A 55 1.41 21.64 9.47
N HIS A 56 1.92 20.42 9.68
CA HIS A 56 3.15 20.19 10.46
C HIS A 56 4.40 20.69 9.72
N PHE A 57 4.39 20.70 8.39
CA PHE A 57 5.47 21.30 7.63
C PHE A 57 5.54 22.81 7.89
N ILE A 58 4.38 23.48 7.93
CA ILE A 58 4.30 24.90 8.26
C ILE A 58 4.88 25.17 9.66
N THR A 59 4.46 24.43 10.69
CA THR A 59 4.99 24.62 12.05
C THR A 59 6.50 24.37 12.12
N LEU A 60 7.00 23.36 11.41
CA LEU A 60 8.43 23.10 11.30
C LEU A 60 9.17 24.28 10.67
N THR A 61 8.65 24.89 9.61
CA THR A 61 9.30 26.06 8.98
C THR A 61 9.38 27.30 9.87
N PHE A 62 8.46 27.46 10.82
CA PHE A 62 8.46 28.59 11.76
C PHE A 62 9.33 28.37 13.00
N VAL A 63 9.45 27.12 13.48
CA VAL A 63 10.10 26.81 14.78
C VAL A 63 11.44 26.07 14.60
N GLY A 64 11.63 25.38 13.47
CA GLY A 64 12.78 24.54 13.21
C GLY A 64 14.04 25.34 12.86
N THR A 65 15.19 24.84 13.31
CA THR A 65 16.51 25.33 12.90
C THR A 65 17.14 24.30 11.95
N ASN A 66 17.73 24.75 10.82
CA ASN A 66 18.36 23.89 9.80
C ASN A 66 17.44 22.80 9.21
N ILE A 67 16.36 23.23 8.56
CA ILE A 67 15.37 22.33 7.96
C ILE A 67 15.85 21.83 6.60
N ASP A 68 15.93 20.51 6.46
CA ASP A 68 16.17 19.87 5.16
C ASP A 68 14.84 19.69 4.40
N LEU A 69 14.57 20.61 3.49
CA LEU A 69 13.39 20.56 2.62
C LEU A 69 13.40 19.34 1.69
N GLY A 70 14.59 18.87 1.30
CA GLY A 70 14.75 17.70 0.46
C GLY A 70 14.28 16.45 1.18
N ALA A 71 14.76 16.22 2.40
CA ALA A 71 14.34 15.09 3.23
C ALA A 71 12.83 15.09 3.53
N ILE A 72 12.22 16.27 3.70
CA ILE A 72 10.78 16.39 3.90
C ILE A 72 10.01 15.97 2.65
N PHE A 73 10.35 16.54 1.50
CA PHE A 73 9.67 16.22 0.24
C PHE A 73 9.80 14.73 -0.10
N THR A 74 11.01 14.18 -0.02
CA THR A 74 11.23 12.76 -0.28
C THR A 74 10.56 11.89 0.77
N GLY A 75 10.52 12.31 2.05
CA GLY A 75 9.77 11.64 3.10
C GLY A 75 8.27 11.50 2.76
N TYR A 76 7.63 12.58 2.30
CA TYR A 76 6.23 12.54 1.85
C TYR A 76 6.02 11.62 0.64
N LEU A 77 6.92 11.69 -0.35
CA LEU A 77 6.89 10.80 -1.50
C LEU A 77 7.03 9.33 -1.08
N GLY A 78 7.99 9.03 -0.20
CA GLY A 78 8.22 7.69 0.35
C GLY A 78 7.01 7.16 1.12
N LEU A 79 6.37 8.01 1.94
CA LEU A 79 5.14 7.67 2.65
C LEU A 79 4.00 7.34 1.69
N LEU A 80 3.83 8.12 0.61
CA LEU A 80 2.81 7.87 -0.39
C LEU A 80 3.05 6.53 -1.13
N LEU A 81 4.30 6.23 -1.50
CA LEU A 81 4.68 4.97 -2.14
C LEU A 81 4.49 3.76 -1.22
N ALA A 82 4.93 3.87 0.04
CA ALA A 82 4.72 2.83 1.05
C ALA A 82 3.22 2.61 1.31
N ALA A 83 2.45 3.69 1.34
CA ALA A 83 1.01 3.59 1.45
C ALA A 83 0.35 2.95 0.22
N GLY A 84 0.88 3.20 -0.97
CA GLY A 84 0.48 2.53 -2.21
C GLY A 84 0.67 1.01 -2.12
N VAL A 85 1.82 0.53 -1.63
CA VAL A 85 2.03 -0.92 -1.40
C VAL A 85 0.97 -1.49 -0.46
N TYR A 86 0.72 -0.83 0.67
CA TYR A 86 -0.26 -1.32 1.64
C TYR A 86 -1.70 -1.23 1.12
N ALA A 87 -2.02 -0.25 0.28
CA ALA A 87 -3.31 -0.15 -0.37
C ALA A 87 -3.51 -1.26 -1.40
N ALA A 88 -2.49 -1.56 -2.22
CA ALA A 88 -2.53 -2.67 -3.18
C ALA A 88 -2.72 -4.02 -2.46
N ALA A 89 -1.95 -4.26 -1.39
CA ALA A 89 -2.09 -5.45 -0.56
C ALA A 89 -3.48 -5.57 0.08
N GLY A 90 -4.02 -4.46 0.60
CA GLY A 90 -5.36 -4.43 1.19
C GLY A 90 -6.48 -4.66 0.17
N ILE A 91 -6.33 -4.17 -1.08
CA ILE A 91 -7.25 -4.46 -2.18
C ILE A 91 -7.20 -5.93 -2.57
N PHE A 92 -6.01 -6.52 -2.64
CA PHE A 92 -5.87 -7.96 -2.83
C PHE A 92 -6.62 -8.76 -1.75
N CYS A 93 -6.46 -8.42 -0.46
CA CYS A 93 -7.22 -9.07 0.61
C CYS A 93 -8.74 -8.87 0.51
N SER A 94 -9.18 -7.67 0.09
CA SER A 94 -10.58 -7.37 -0.19
C SER A 94 -11.11 -8.14 -1.40
N ALA A 95 -10.26 -8.44 -2.39
CA ALA A 95 -10.60 -9.30 -3.51
C ALA A 95 -10.69 -10.78 -3.10
N VAL A 96 -9.84 -11.27 -2.21
CA VAL A 96 -9.87 -12.68 -1.77
C VAL A 96 -11.11 -13.02 -0.95
N THR A 97 -11.67 -12.05 -0.22
CA THR A 97 -12.73 -12.31 0.77
C THR A 97 -14.03 -11.59 0.45
N GLY A 98 -15.17 -12.17 0.84
CA GLY A 98 -16.49 -11.53 0.74
C GLY A 98 -16.90 -10.77 2.00
N ASN A 99 -16.06 -10.73 3.04
CA ASN A 99 -16.37 -10.11 4.33
C ASN A 99 -15.33 -9.04 4.66
N GLN A 100 -15.77 -7.82 4.94
CA GLN A 100 -14.91 -6.67 5.24
C GLN A 100 -13.99 -6.92 6.44
N ILE A 101 -14.49 -7.59 7.48
CA ILE A 101 -13.71 -7.86 8.70
C ILE A 101 -12.56 -8.81 8.37
N THR A 102 -12.83 -9.86 7.60
CA THR A 102 -11.80 -10.81 7.17
C THR A 102 -10.79 -10.15 6.22
N ALA A 103 -11.26 -9.31 5.29
CA ALA A 103 -10.39 -8.52 4.41
C ALA A 103 -9.42 -7.64 5.22
N PHE A 104 -9.94 -6.97 6.26
CA PHE A 104 -9.15 -6.13 7.15
C PHE A 104 -8.09 -6.92 7.91
N ILE A 105 -8.46 -8.05 8.54
CA ILE A 105 -7.52 -8.87 9.31
C ILE A 105 -6.37 -9.37 8.43
N LEU A 106 -6.69 -9.89 7.23
CA LEU A 106 -5.66 -10.36 6.30
C LEU A 106 -4.76 -9.23 5.81
N GLY A 107 -5.34 -8.08 5.43
CA GLY A 107 -4.58 -6.92 5.00
C GLY A 107 -3.68 -6.39 6.11
N PHE A 108 -4.20 -6.32 7.34
CA PHE A 108 -3.43 -5.93 8.51
C PHE A 108 -2.27 -6.89 8.76
N LEU A 109 -2.48 -8.20 8.65
CA LEU A 109 -1.43 -9.19 8.83
C LEU A 109 -0.32 -9.04 7.78
N ILE A 110 -0.65 -8.82 6.51
CA ILE A 110 0.35 -8.57 5.46
C ILE A 110 1.16 -7.30 5.76
N VAL A 111 0.49 -6.19 6.10
CA VAL A 111 1.16 -4.93 6.46
C VAL A 111 2.04 -5.10 7.70
N PHE A 112 1.56 -5.85 8.69
CA PHE A 112 2.31 -6.14 9.91
C PHE A 112 3.56 -6.98 9.63
N VAL A 113 3.47 -7.98 8.76
CA VAL A 113 4.64 -8.76 8.32
C VAL A 113 5.68 -7.84 7.68
N PHE A 114 5.30 -7.03 6.69
CA PHE A 114 6.23 -6.07 6.06
C PHE A 114 6.87 -5.11 7.07
N PHE A 115 6.12 -4.67 8.06
CA PHE A 115 6.62 -3.80 9.13
C PHE A 115 7.56 -4.52 10.11
N MET A 116 7.41 -5.82 10.33
CA MET A 116 8.28 -6.58 11.22
C MET A 116 9.59 -7.00 10.57
N MET A 117 9.68 -7.01 9.23
CA MET A 117 10.84 -7.54 8.49
C MET A 117 12.16 -6.87 8.85
N ASP A 118 12.18 -5.55 9.07
CA ASP A 118 13.38 -4.83 9.50
C ASP A 118 13.73 -5.09 10.99
N LYS A 119 12.72 -5.30 11.84
CA LYS A 119 12.89 -5.49 13.29
C LYS A 119 13.40 -6.88 13.67
N VAL A 120 13.13 -7.89 12.85
CA VAL A 120 13.55 -9.27 13.13
C VAL A 120 14.90 -9.63 12.51
N LEU A 121 15.56 -8.71 11.79
CA LEU A 121 16.83 -8.96 11.10
C LEU A 121 17.92 -9.54 12.00
N PHE A 122 17.96 -9.15 13.28
CA PHE A 122 18.93 -9.68 14.26
C PHE A 122 18.80 -11.20 14.48
N PHE A 123 17.61 -11.76 14.28
CA PHE A 123 17.35 -13.20 14.40
C PHE A 123 17.54 -13.97 13.09
N ILE A 124 17.79 -13.28 11.98
CA ILE A 124 17.92 -13.89 10.65
C ILE A 124 19.39 -14.28 10.42
N PRO A 125 19.66 -15.51 9.93
CA PRO A 125 21.01 -15.91 9.53
C PRO A 125 21.64 -14.91 8.54
N GLY A 126 22.92 -14.60 8.73
CA GLY A 126 23.60 -13.52 7.97
C GLY A 126 23.53 -13.67 6.45
N PHE A 127 23.43 -14.89 5.92
CA PHE A 127 23.29 -15.13 4.48
C PHE A 127 21.90 -14.73 3.91
N LEU A 128 20.85 -14.70 4.75
CA LEU A 128 19.49 -14.28 4.38
C LEU A 128 19.20 -12.82 4.77
N ALA A 129 19.95 -12.26 5.72
CA ALA A 129 19.69 -10.94 6.28
C ALA A 129 19.60 -9.86 5.18
N GLY A 130 20.51 -9.89 4.19
CA GLY A 130 20.49 -8.93 3.08
C GLY A 130 19.22 -9.03 2.21
N THR A 131 18.76 -10.25 1.92
CA THR A 131 17.52 -10.47 1.14
C THR A 131 16.29 -10.02 1.92
N VAL A 132 16.20 -10.38 3.21
CA VAL A 132 15.08 -9.97 4.08
C VAL A 132 15.04 -8.45 4.23
N GLN A 133 16.20 -7.82 4.39
CA GLN A 133 16.29 -6.37 4.47
C GLN A 133 15.83 -5.71 3.16
N TYR A 134 16.22 -6.24 2.00
CA TYR A 134 15.77 -5.72 0.71
C TYR A 134 14.26 -5.89 0.48
N VAL A 135 13.64 -6.95 0.99
CA VAL A 135 12.18 -7.12 0.87
C VAL A 135 11.42 -6.21 1.85
N SER A 136 12.09 -5.59 2.82
CA SER A 136 11.43 -4.70 3.79
C SER A 136 11.02 -3.36 3.19
N VAL A 137 9.73 -3.05 3.30
CA VAL A 137 9.18 -1.72 2.98
C VAL A 137 9.82 -0.64 3.84
N GLY A 138 10.10 -0.94 5.11
CA GLY A 138 10.73 -0.01 6.05
C GLY A 138 12.14 0.39 5.64
N TYR A 139 12.92 -0.55 5.08
CA TYR A 139 14.26 -0.29 4.58
C TYR A 139 14.24 0.73 3.43
N HIS A 140 13.42 0.48 2.40
CA HIS A 140 13.29 1.39 1.25
C HIS A 140 12.70 2.75 1.64
N LEU A 141 11.73 2.78 2.57
CA LEU A 141 11.19 4.03 3.10
C LEU A 141 12.28 4.84 3.83
N SER A 142 13.08 4.20 4.67
CA SER A 142 14.16 4.86 5.41
C SER A 142 15.23 5.46 4.49
N ASN A 143 15.51 4.82 3.36
CA ASN A 143 16.46 5.33 2.36
C ASN A 143 15.91 6.59 1.68
N ILE A 144 14.64 6.59 1.28
CA ILE A 144 14.01 7.75 0.65
C ILE A 144 13.89 8.92 1.63
N SER A 145 13.53 8.66 2.90
CA SER A 145 13.36 9.71 3.92
C SER A 145 14.64 10.46 4.29
N ARG A 146 15.81 10.04 3.79
CA ARG A 146 17.10 10.74 3.96
C ARG A 146 17.36 11.80 2.87
N GLY A 147 16.39 12.10 2.01
CA GLY A 147 16.55 13.09 0.94
C GLY A 147 17.09 12.52 -0.39
N VAL A 148 17.32 11.21 -0.49
CA VAL A 148 17.91 10.58 -1.69
C VAL A 148 16.88 9.72 -2.40
N ILE A 149 16.51 10.12 -3.62
CA ILE A 149 15.65 9.33 -4.50
C ILE A 149 16.55 8.40 -5.33
N ASP A 150 16.58 7.13 -4.95
CA ASP A 150 17.23 6.07 -5.71
C ASP A 150 16.20 5.32 -6.56
N SER A 151 16.53 5.03 -7.82
CA SER A 151 15.69 4.24 -8.72
C SER A 151 15.38 2.85 -8.15
N ARG A 152 16.28 2.26 -7.36
CA ARG A 152 16.08 0.97 -6.69
C ARG A 152 14.86 0.98 -5.77
N ASN A 153 14.67 2.04 -5.01
CA ASN A 153 13.54 2.15 -4.09
C ASN A 153 12.22 2.32 -4.86
N LEU A 154 12.22 3.15 -5.92
CA LEU A 154 11.04 3.36 -6.76
C LEU A 154 10.62 2.07 -7.48
N VAL A 155 11.59 1.37 -8.08
CA VAL A 155 11.34 0.09 -8.77
C VAL A 155 10.80 -0.94 -7.78
N TYR A 156 11.36 -1.03 -6.57
CA TYR A 156 10.82 -1.90 -5.51
C TYR A 156 9.34 -1.59 -5.22
N PHE A 157 9.00 -0.33 -4.90
CA PHE A 157 7.62 0.04 -4.56
C PHE A 157 6.64 -0.28 -5.70
N LEU A 158 7.00 0.12 -6.93
CA LEU A 158 6.16 -0.14 -8.11
C LEU A 158 6.00 -1.63 -8.40
N THR A 159 7.04 -2.43 -8.20
CA THR A 159 6.99 -3.89 -8.41
C THR A 159 6.05 -4.53 -7.40
N VAL A 160 6.17 -4.18 -6.12
CA VAL A 160 5.30 -4.76 -5.08
C VAL A 160 3.84 -4.34 -5.28
N ILE A 161 3.59 -3.08 -5.66
CA ILE A 161 2.24 -2.61 -6.04
C ILE A 161 1.70 -3.43 -7.21
N ALA A 162 2.47 -3.57 -8.30
CA ALA A 162 2.04 -4.30 -9.48
C ALA A 162 1.72 -5.77 -9.16
N VAL A 163 2.54 -6.43 -8.36
CA VAL A 163 2.30 -7.82 -7.94
C VAL A 163 0.96 -7.95 -7.22
N PHE A 164 0.68 -7.13 -6.22
CA PHE A 164 -0.58 -7.22 -5.49
C PHE A 164 -1.80 -6.85 -6.34
N LEU A 165 -1.69 -5.88 -7.24
CA LEU A 165 -2.78 -5.53 -8.15
C LEU A 165 -3.06 -6.65 -9.16
N ILE A 166 -2.01 -7.24 -9.76
CA ILE A 166 -2.16 -8.38 -10.67
C ILE A 166 -2.84 -9.55 -9.93
N LEU A 167 -2.40 -9.85 -8.70
CA LEU A 167 -3.03 -10.88 -7.89
C LEU A 167 -4.51 -10.57 -7.61
N ALA A 168 -4.86 -9.31 -7.32
CA ALA A 168 -6.25 -8.91 -7.12
C ALA A 168 -7.10 -9.09 -8.38
N VAL A 169 -6.56 -8.75 -9.56
CA VAL A 169 -7.23 -8.97 -10.86
C VAL A 169 -7.46 -10.46 -11.11
N ARG A 170 -6.43 -11.30 -10.94
CA ARG A 170 -6.56 -12.76 -11.12
C ARG A 170 -7.61 -13.37 -10.21
N VAL A 171 -7.72 -12.90 -8.97
CA VAL A 171 -8.75 -13.35 -8.04
C VAL A 171 -10.16 -12.99 -8.53
N LEU A 172 -10.35 -11.86 -9.19
CA LEU A 172 -11.63 -11.49 -9.80
C LEU A 172 -11.94 -12.31 -11.06
N GLU A 173 -10.95 -12.55 -11.92
CA GLU A 173 -11.10 -13.35 -13.15
C GLU A 173 -11.51 -14.80 -12.83
N ILE A 174 -10.86 -15.44 -11.85
CA ILE A 174 -11.15 -16.84 -11.45
C ILE A 174 -12.60 -16.99 -11.00
N ARG A 175 -13.22 -15.94 -10.45
CA ARG A 175 -14.63 -15.97 -10.04
C ARG A 175 -15.56 -16.19 -11.23
N LYS A 176 -15.28 -15.60 -12.40
CA LYS A 176 -16.15 -15.71 -13.59
C LYS A 176 -16.31 -17.14 -14.09
N TRP A 177 -15.43 -18.06 -13.67
CA TRP A 177 -15.43 -19.46 -14.08
C TRP A 177 -16.23 -20.38 -13.14
N ARG A 178 -16.78 -19.85 -12.04
CA ARG A 178 -17.65 -20.56 -11.10
C ARG A 178 -19.08 -20.11 -11.26
#